data_AF-A0AAV6YH97-F1
#
_entry.id   AF-A0AAV6YH97-F1
#
_cell.length_a   1.000
_cell.length_b   1.000
_cell.length_c   1.000
_cell.angle_alpha   90.00
_cell.angle_beta   90.00
_cell.angle_gamma   90.00
#
_symmetry.space_group_name_H-M   'P 1'
#
loop_
_entity.id
_entity.type
_entity.pdbx_description
1 polymer ?
#
loop_
_entity_poly.entity_id
_entity_poly.type
_entity_poly.pdbx_seq_one_letter_code
_entity_poly.pdbx_strand_id
1 'polypeptide(L)'
;AQEMERQQNFLHLMQMDNEVLIPNQEPIECQICFTDVPAGDGVLLRECLHSFCRECLRQVVNTCQDPEVSCPFRDDVYACDCKLQEREVRA
;
A
#
# COMPACT_ATOMS: atom_id res chain seq x y z
N ALA A 1 -2.01 35.45 -8.55
CA ALA A 1 -1.12 34.72 -7.62
C ALA A 1 -1.89 33.64 -6.86
N GLN A 2 -2.85 33.99 -5.99
CA GLN A 2 -3.64 33.02 -5.20
C GLN A 2 -4.40 31.98 -6.03
N GLU A 3 -4.95 32.36 -7.19
CA GLU A 3 -5.69 31.39 -8.03
C GLU A 3 -4.78 30.33 -8.66
N MET A 4 -3.56 30.71 -9.05
CA MET A 4 -2.57 29.79 -9.60
C MET A 4 -2.06 28.82 -8.53
N GLU A 5 -1.83 29.31 -7.31
CA GLU A 5 -1.49 28.49 -6.14
C GLU A 5 -2.61 27.48 -5.81
N ARG A 6 -3.87 27.92 -5.82
CA ARG A 6 -5.03 27.03 -5.63
C ARG A 6 -5.10 25.95 -6.71
N GLN A 7 -4.85 26.30 -7.97
CA GLN A 7 -4.83 25.32 -9.07
C GLN A 7 -3.69 24.32 -8.91
N GLN A 8 -2.49 24.76 -8.52
CA GLN A 8 -1.35 23.87 -8.27
C GLN A 8 -1.64 22.90 -7.11
N ASN A 9 -2.17 23.40 -6.01
CA ASN A 9 -2.56 22.57 -4.87
C ASN A 9 -3.63 21.54 -5.26
N PHE A 10 -4.62 21.95 -6.05
CA PHE A 10 -5.66 21.04 -6.54
C PHE A 10 -5.09 19.92 -7.42
N LEU A 11 -4.22 20.25 -8.38
CA LEU A 11 -3.58 19.26 -9.24
C LEU A 11 -2.71 18.29 -8.43
N HIS A 12 -1.98 18.80 -7.42
CA HIS A 12 -1.17 17.96 -6.55
C HIS A 12 -2.03 16.97 -5.73
N LEU A 13 -3.14 17.44 -5.15
CA LEU A 13 -4.07 16.58 -4.42
C LEU A 13 -4.68 15.50 -5.34
N MET A 14 -5.06 15.87 -6.57
CA MET A 14 -5.55 14.90 -7.55
C MET A 14 -4.51 13.86 -7.93
N GLN A 15 -3.24 14.25 -8.09
CA GLN A 15 -2.15 13.30 -8.38
C GLN A 15 -1.98 12.30 -7.25
N MET A 16 -1.96 12.76 -6.00
CA MET A 16 -1.86 11.89 -4.82
C MET A 16 -3.04 10.92 -4.67
N ASP A 17 -4.25 11.36 -5.03
CA ASP A 17 -5.44 10.50 -4.97
C ASP A 17 -5.41 9.41 -6.06
N ASN A 18 -4.86 9.72 -7.24
CA ASN A 18 -4.72 8.78 -8.36
C ASN A 18 -3.59 7.76 -8.18
N GLU A 19 -2.72 7.89 -7.17
CA GLU A 19 -1.69 6.90 -6.91
C GLU A 19 -2.30 5.55 -6.54
N VAL A 20 -2.06 4.56 -7.42
CA VAL A 20 -2.61 3.21 -7.32
C VAL A 20 -2.06 2.50 -6.06
N LEU A 21 -0.75 2.63 -5.83
CA LEU A 21 -0.05 2.11 -4.66
C LEU A 21 0.57 3.27 -3.89
N ILE A 22 0.34 3.31 -2.58
CA ILE A 22 1.05 4.26 -1.72
C ILE A 22 2.41 3.66 -1.35
N PRO A 23 3.54 4.33 -1.65
CA PRO A 23 4.84 3.87 -1.19
C PRO A 23 5.01 4.05 0.33
N ASN A 24 5.83 3.21 0.96
CA ASN A 24 6.26 3.44 2.34
C ASN A 24 7.16 4.69 2.42
N GLN A 25 6.92 5.54 3.40
CA GLN A 25 7.67 6.79 3.58
C GLN A 25 8.99 6.60 4.34
N GLU A 26 9.05 5.56 5.18
CA GLU A 26 10.21 5.20 5.98
C GLU A 26 10.64 3.77 5.63
N PRO A 27 11.92 3.41 5.83
CA PRO A 27 12.36 2.02 5.71
C PRO A 27 11.54 1.11 6.63
N ILE A 28 11.12 -0.03 6.11
CA ILE A 28 10.35 -1.05 6.85
C ILE A 28 11.06 -2.38 6.80
N GLU A 29 10.74 -3.28 7.72
CA GLU A 29 11.01 -4.69 7.58
C GLU A 29 9.75 -5.41 7.08
N CYS A 30 9.82 -6.07 5.92
CA CYS A 30 8.66 -6.78 5.39
C CYS A 30 8.33 -8.01 6.23
N GLN A 31 7.15 -8.05 6.85
CA GLN A 31 6.71 -9.13 7.75
C GLN A 31 6.40 -10.48 7.04
N ILE A 32 6.66 -10.58 5.73
CA ILE A 32 6.47 -11.82 4.95
C ILE A 32 7.82 -12.48 4.66
N CYS A 33 8.80 -11.71 4.16
CA CYS A 33 10.13 -12.21 3.80
C CYS A 33 11.24 -11.79 4.76
N PHE A 34 10.94 -10.97 5.78
CA PHE A 34 11.87 -10.45 6.78
C PHE A 34 13.09 -9.73 6.17
N THR A 35 12.87 -9.05 5.04
CA THR A 35 13.90 -8.25 4.37
C THR A 35 13.63 -6.77 4.60
N ASP A 36 14.69 -6.00 4.79
CA ASP A 36 14.64 -4.53 4.84
C ASP A 36 14.21 -3.96 3.49
N VAL A 37 13.20 -3.12 3.50
CA VAL A 37 12.67 -2.43 2.33
C VAL A 37 12.92 -0.93 2.50
N PRO A 38 13.71 -0.31 1.61
CA PRO A 38 13.94 1.13 1.63
C PRO A 38 12.65 1.94 1.50
N ALA A 39 12.69 3.21 1.91
CA ALA A 39 11.60 4.15 1.65
C ALA A 39 11.35 4.25 0.12
N GLY A 40 10.09 4.13 -0.29
CA GLY A 40 9.68 4.14 -1.70
C GLY A 40 9.50 2.76 -2.35
N ASP A 41 10.21 1.74 -1.84
CA ASP A 41 10.30 0.42 -2.48
C ASP A 41 9.22 -0.57 -1.99
N GLY A 42 8.56 -0.25 -0.88
CA GLY A 42 7.42 -0.97 -0.34
C GLY A 42 6.07 -0.37 -0.74
N VAL A 43 5.01 -0.99 -0.22
CA VAL A 43 3.63 -0.57 -0.41
C VAL A 43 2.96 -0.48 0.95
N LEU A 44 2.34 0.66 1.25
CA LEU A 44 1.49 0.92 2.41
C LEU A 44 0.03 0.70 2.03
N LEU A 45 -0.64 -0.24 2.70
CA LEU A 45 -2.06 -0.52 2.49
C LEU A 45 -2.94 0.57 3.11
N ARG A 46 -3.95 1.03 2.37
CA ARG A 46 -4.73 2.21 2.75
C ARG A 46 -5.70 1.98 3.91
N GLU A 47 -6.29 0.78 3.99
CA GLU A 47 -7.30 0.46 5.01
C GLU A 47 -6.70 0.21 6.40
N CYS A 48 -5.46 -0.29 6.46
CA CYS A 48 -4.85 -0.77 7.71
C CYS A 48 -3.46 -0.22 8.01
N LEU A 49 -2.86 0.53 7.09
CA LEU A 49 -1.51 1.11 7.22
C LEU A 49 -0.38 0.08 7.43
N HIS A 50 -0.62 -1.20 7.13
CA HIS A 50 0.45 -2.20 7.09
C HIS A 50 1.24 -2.07 5.80
N SER A 51 2.55 -2.30 5.88
CA SER A 51 3.44 -2.17 4.72
C SER A 51 4.20 -3.45 4.41
N PHE A 52 4.39 -3.72 3.12
CA PHE A 52 5.09 -4.91 2.62
C PHE A 52 5.98 -4.55 1.43
N CYS A 53 6.97 -5.41 1.12
CA CYS A 53 7.68 -5.27 -0.15
C CYS A 53 6.72 -5.57 -1.32
N ARG A 54 6.96 -4.93 -2.47
CA ARG A 54 6.12 -5.09 -3.67
C ARG A 54 6.00 -6.53 -4.13
N GLU A 55 7.08 -7.30 -4.04
CA GLU A 55 7.12 -8.70 -4.49
C GLU A 55 6.21 -9.59 -3.65
N CYS A 56 6.31 -9.51 -2.32
CA CYS A 56 5.46 -10.32 -1.44
C CYS A 56 3.98 -9.95 -1.58
N LEU A 57 3.67 -8.65 -1.70
CA LEU A 57 2.28 -8.23 -1.91
C LEU A 57 1.73 -8.76 -3.24
N ARG A 58 2.52 -8.68 -4.32
CA ARG A 58 2.17 -9.25 -5.64
C ARG A 58 1.91 -10.75 -5.55
N GLN A 59 2.75 -11.48 -4.82
CA GLN A 59 2.59 -12.92 -4.64
C GLN A 59 1.31 -13.26 -3.86
N VAL A 60 0.98 -12.50 -2.81
CA VAL A 60 -0.27 -12.68 -2.04
C VAL A 60 -1.48 -12.48 -2.96
N VAL A 61 -1.48 -11.44 -3.79
CA VAL A 61 -2.55 -11.20 -4.76
C VAL A 61 -2.67 -12.33 -5.77
N ASN A 62 -1.55 -12.76 -6.36
CA ASN A 62 -1.54 -13.80 -7.41
C ASN A 62 -1.93 -15.20 -6.91
N THR A 63 -1.73 -15.48 -5.62
CA THR A 63 -2.00 -16.81 -5.03
C THR A 63 -3.35 -16.88 -4.32
N CYS A 64 -4.02 -15.75 -4.12
CA CYS A 64 -5.34 -15.69 -3.52
C CYS A 64 -6.40 -16.29 -4.46
N GLN A 65 -7.23 -17.19 -3.93
CA GLN A 65 -8.35 -17.80 -4.66
C GLN A 65 -9.70 -17.16 -4.30
N ASP A 66 -9.72 -16.32 -3.27
CA ASP A 66 -10.90 -15.62 -2.80
C ASP A 66 -11.18 -14.38 -3.67
N PRO A 67 -12.45 -13.95 -3.76
CA PRO A 67 -12.81 -12.74 -4.51
C PRO A 67 -12.21 -11.46 -3.91
N GLU A 68 -11.92 -11.45 -2.60
CA GLU A 68 -11.30 -10.34 -1.90
C GLU A 68 -9.98 -10.78 -1.28
N VAL A 69 -8.90 -10.08 -1.62
CA VAL A 69 -7.58 -10.36 -1.06
C VAL A 69 -7.48 -9.74 0.34
N SER A 70 -7.12 -10.54 1.33
CA SER A 70 -6.97 -10.06 2.72
C SER A 70 -5.56 -9.53 2.98
N CYS A 71 -5.44 -8.56 3.89
CA CYS A 71 -4.14 -8.11 4.38
C CYS A 71 -3.35 -9.28 4.97
N PRO A 72 -2.08 -9.50 4.58
CA PRO A 72 -1.28 -10.61 5.09
C PRO A 72 -0.70 -10.37 6.50
N PHE A 73 -0.96 -9.21 7.12
CA PHE A 73 -0.44 -8.90 8.44
C PHE A 73 -1.06 -9.83 9.51
N ARG A 74 -0.18 -10.49 10.26
CA ARG A 74 -0.54 -11.24 11.46
C ARG A 74 0.67 -11.30 12.40
N ASP A 75 0.40 -11.25 13.69
CA ASP A 75 1.35 -11.52 14.76
C ASP A 75 0.79 -12.59 15.71
N ASP A 76 1.42 -12.78 16.86
CA ASP A 76 1.04 -13.79 17.85
C ASP A 76 -0.34 -13.57 18.50
N VAL A 77 -0.88 -12.35 18.41
CA VAL A 77 -2.10 -11.93 19.12
C VAL A 77 -3.18 -11.34 18.22
N TYR A 78 -2.86 -11.00 16.98
CA TYR A 78 -3.71 -10.27 16.07
C TYR A 78 -3.47 -10.69 14.62
N ALA A 79 -4.57 -10.90 13.88
CA ALA A 79 -4.56 -11.02 12.43
C ALA A 79 -5.40 -9.87 11.85
N CYS A 80 -4.89 -9.19 10.84
CA CYS A 80 -5.59 -8.07 10.24
C CYS A 80 -6.74 -8.54 9.35
N ASP A 81 -7.96 -8.09 9.64
CA ASP A 81 -9.16 -8.47 8.88
C ASP A 81 -9.44 -7.59 7.65
N CYS A 82 -8.63 -6.52 7.46
CA CYS A 82 -8.80 -5.59 6.34
C CYS A 82 -8.57 -6.27 4.98
N LYS A 83 -9.29 -5.80 3.96
CA LYS A 83 -9.15 -6.27 2.57
C LYS A 83 -8.34 -5.26 1.76
N LEU A 84 -7.54 -5.77 0.84
CA LEU A 84 -6.88 -4.96 -0.18
C LEU A 84 -7.95 -4.39 -1.11
N GLN A 85 -7.80 -3.13 -1.47
CA GLN A 85 -8.68 -2.47 -2.42
C GLN A 85 -8.37 -2.94 -3.85
N GLU A 86 -9.34 -2.82 -4.77
CA GLU A 86 -9.12 -3.21 -6.18
C GLU A 86 -7.90 -2.53 -6.82
N ARG A 87 -7.62 -1.27 -6.44
CA ARG A 87 -6.43 -0.54 -6.92
C ARG A 87 -5.13 -1.20 -6.45
N GLU A 88 -5.09 -1.72 -5.22
CA GLU A 88 -3.91 -2.40 -4.67
C GLU A 88 -3.72 -3.78 -5.30
N VAL A 89 -4.82 -4.44 -5.69
CA VAL A 89 -4.83 -5.76 -6.35
C VAL A 89 -4.41 -5.68 -7.82
N ARG A 90 -4.73 -4.60 -8.53
CA ARG A 90 -4.48 -4.47 -9.99
C ARG A 90 -3.07 -3.94 -10.36
N ALA A 91 -2.23 -3.62 -9.39
CA ALA A 91 -0.97 -2.90 -9.59
C ALA A 91 0.24 -3.76 -10.04
#